data_AF-A4TBN2-F1
#
_entry.id   AF-A4TBN2-F1
#
_cell.length_a   1.000
_cell.length_b   1.000
_cell.length_c   1.000
_cell.angle_alpha   90.00
_cell.angle_beta   90.00
_cell.angle_gamma   90.00
#
_symmetry.space_group_name_H-M   'P 1'
#
loop_
_entity.id
_entity.type
_entity.pdbx_description
1 polymer ?
#
loop_
_entity_poly.entity_id
_entity_poly.type
_entity_poly.pdbx_seq_one_letter_code
_entity_poly.pdbx_strand_id
1 'polypeptide(L)'
;MTAMLRAGPMIAALALISAALSPTASAAPGTSAEPYTAAAVWDSCTTVLADASAVPTARCGTVAVPVDYADPGGAQAHLAVISVPATGPRIGVLVVNPGGPGASAVDTVAGMGAALAGTEIARRFDLVGIDPRGVGHSTPQLRCRTDAEFDAFRTEPMVDYSPAGVAHIEDVLRQFAARCLDRMGPEFLAGVGTATAARDMDVVREALGEDQINYLGFSYGTQLGAVYASRYPQRVRTMVLDGAVDPTLDPITESLTQNTGFQRAFERYAADCAKSAGCPLGTDPTQFVARFHQLVNPLAVRPAATSDPRGLGYQDAITGTVSALYSQRFWPYLTSGLLGLQRGTDPGDLLLLADEYQRRDRDGHYSNQQDAFTAIRCVDAVFPTDPAVWADADRRSRAAVPFLAYGQFTGFAPRDVCAMWPVPPTSVVGAATSPGPGKVVVVSTTGDPATPYEAGIALADQLDAQLISFTGTQHTVVFNGDACVDTAVVAFLTNSTPPPSGLRC
;
A
#
# COMPACT_ATOMS: atom_id res chain seq x y z
N MET A 1 49.10 -68.95 52.25
CA MET A 1 49.90 -68.45 51.11
C MET A 1 49.10 -67.36 50.42
N THR A 2 49.58 -66.10 50.53
CA THR A 2 49.44 -64.92 49.64
C THR A 2 48.11 -64.62 48.92
N ALA A 3 47.56 -63.40 48.86
CA ALA A 3 47.88 -62.06 49.40
C ALA A 3 46.75 -61.08 48.94
N MET A 4 46.45 -60.08 49.78
CA MET A 4 46.17 -58.65 49.44
C MET A 4 44.96 -58.28 48.53
N LEU A 5 44.17 -57.21 48.71
CA LEU A 5 44.24 -55.96 49.48
C LEU A 5 42.82 -55.32 49.53
N ARG A 6 42.43 -54.83 50.73
CA ARG A 6 41.76 -53.54 51.10
C ARG A 6 40.67 -52.93 50.20
N ALA A 7 39.62 -52.27 50.69
CA ALA A 7 39.07 -51.92 52.01
C ALA A 7 37.69 -51.33 51.70
N GLY A 8 36.60 -51.72 52.37
CA GLY A 8 36.13 -51.14 53.62
C GLY A 8 34.61 -50.98 53.54
N PRO A 9 33.85 -51.11 54.64
CA PRO A 9 32.60 -51.85 54.61
C PRO A 9 31.36 -50.97 54.88
N MET A 10 30.19 -51.61 54.68
CA MET A 10 28.96 -51.50 55.48
C MET A 10 27.69 -51.02 54.78
N ILE A 11 26.81 -52.00 54.64
CA ILE A 11 25.41 -52.03 55.11
C ILE A 11 24.38 -51.32 54.22
N ALA A 12 23.70 -52.17 53.47
CA ALA A 12 22.35 -51.97 52.99
C ALA A 12 21.34 -51.92 54.16
N ALA A 13 20.37 -51.01 54.07
CA ALA A 13 19.03 -51.19 54.63
C ALA A 13 18.02 -50.35 53.83
N LEU A 14 16.99 -51.02 53.31
CA LEU A 14 15.81 -50.48 52.64
C LEU A 14 15.00 -49.54 53.55
N ALA A 15 14.46 -48.44 53.00
CA ALA A 15 13.09 -47.97 53.21
C ALA A 15 12.73 -46.81 52.26
N LEU A 16 11.54 -46.90 51.66
CA LEU A 16 10.94 -45.96 50.71
C LEU A 16 10.61 -44.59 51.32
N ILE A 17 10.87 -43.49 50.58
CA ILE A 17 10.04 -42.27 50.57
C ILE A 17 10.01 -41.69 49.14
N SER A 18 8.81 -41.47 48.63
CA SER A 18 8.48 -40.89 47.32
C SER A 18 9.14 -39.54 47.05
N ALA A 19 9.79 -39.40 45.90
CA ALA A 19 10.10 -38.11 45.30
C ALA A 19 9.34 -38.00 43.97
N ALA A 20 8.45 -37.02 43.90
CA ALA A 20 7.74 -36.65 42.68
C ALA A 20 8.75 -36.28 41.58
N LEU A 21 8.69 -36.99 40.45
CA LEU A 21 9.38 -36.59 39.23
C LEU A 21 8.63 -35.40 38.63
N SER A 22 9.11 -34.20 38.90
CA SER A 22 8.81 -33.04 38.06
C SER A 22 9.51 -33.25 36.71
N PRO A 23 8.80 -33.19 35.57
CA PRO A 23 9.47 -33.26 34.27
C PRO A 23 10.32 -32.00 34.09
N THR A 24 11.61 -32.20 33.86
CA THR A 24 12.52 -31.16 33.40
C THR A 24 12.00 -30.62 32.07
N ALA A 25 11.43 -29.42 32.10
CA ALA A 25 11.12 -28.68 30.89
C ALA A 25 12.43 -28.41 30.14
N SER A 26 12.59 -29.07 28.99
CA SER A 26 13.64 -28.75 28.04
C SER A 26 13.35 -27.36 27.50
N ALA A 27 14.14 -26.37 27.92
CA ALA A 27 14.12 -25.05 27.29
C ALA A 27 14.52 -25.21 25.82
N ALA A 28 13.60 -24.91 24.92
CA ALA A 28 13.93 -24.70 23.52
C ALA A 28 14.91 -23.50 23.43
N PRO A 29 15.97 -23.55 22.60
CA PRO A 29 16.84 -22.41 22.42
C PRO A 29 16.04 -21.31 21.72
N GLY A 30 15.70 -20.27 22.48
CA GLY A 30 15.22 -19.01 21.92
C GLY A 30 16.38 -18.38 21.17
N THR A 31 16.33 -18.38 19.84
CA THR A 31 17.20 -17.56 19.00
C THR A 31 16.76 -16.11 19.14
N SER A 32 17.23 -15.42 20.18
CA SER A 32 17.32 -13.96 20.14
C SER A 32 18.41 -13.61 19.14
N ALA A 33 18.04 -13.48 17.86
CA ALA A 33 18.94 -12.91 16.87
C ALA A 33 19.36 -11.51 17.35
N GLU A 34 20.67 -11.26 17.39
CA GLU A 34 21.22 -9.92 17.67
C GLU A 34 20.53 -8.87 16.77
N PRO A 35 20.23 -7.67 17.27
CA PRO A 35 19.65 -6.60 16.45
C PRO A 35 20.57 -6.29 15.27
N TYR A 36 20.04 -6.38 14.05
CA TYR A 36 20.77 -5.93 12.85
C TYR A 36 20.82 -4.40 12.85
N THR A 37 22.01 -3.82 12.77
CA THR A 37 22.22 -2.38 12.71
C THR A 37 22.97 -2.02 11.44
N ALA A 38 22.61 -0.89 10.85
CA ALA A 38 23.29 -0.35 9.68
C ALA A 38 23.42 1.18 9.80
N ALA A 39 24.47 1.73 9.21
CA ALA A 39 24.65 3.17 9.12
C ALA A 39 24.03 3.70 7.82
N ALA A 40 23.45 4.89 7.88
CA ALA A 40 23.02 5.61 6.68
C ALA A 40 24.22 6.21 5.95
N VAL A 41 24.34 5.92 4.67
CA VAL A 41 25.33 6.53 3.78
C VAL A 41 24.65 7.66 3.02
N TRP A 42 24.97 8.90 3.38
CA TRP A 42 24.36 10.11 2.81
C TRP A 42 25.14 10.67 1.63
N ASP A 43 24.41 11.22 0.67
CA ASP A 43 24.88 11.91 -0.53
C ASP A 43 23.89 13.04 -0.91
N SER A 44 24.17 13.71 -2.03
CA SER A 44 23.28 14.69 -2.65
C SER A 44 22.02 14.02 -3.23
N CYS A 45 20.89 14.73 -3.17
CA CYS A 45 19.65 14.30 -3.80
C CYS A 45 19.61 14.51 -5.32
N THR A 46 20.60 15.19 -5.92
CA THR A 46 20.59 15.53 -7.36
C THR A 46 20.68 14.32 -8.29
N THR A 47 21.12 13.17 -7.79
CA THR A 47 21.19 11.89 -8.53
C THR A 47 19.95 11.02 -8.37
N VAL A 48 19.06 11.38 -7.43
CA VAL A 48 17.86 10.61 -7.06
C VAL A 48 16.60 11.34 -7.51
N LEU A 49 16.52 12.64 -7.23
CA LEU A 49 15.35 13.47 -7.57
C LEU A 49 15.52 14.09 -8.95
N ALA A 50 14.44 14.10 -9.74
CA ALA A 50 14.39 14.81 -11.00
C ALA A 50 14.60 16.33 -10.83
N ASP A 51 14.10 16.90 -9.72
CA ASP A 51 14.33 18.29 -9.34
C ASP A 51 14.55 18.40 -7.82
N ALA A 52 15.81 18.55 -7.41
CA ALA A 52 16.18 18.77 -6.02
C ALA A 52 16.11 20.26 -5.60
N SER A 53 15.87 21.19 -6.53
CA SER A 53 15.92 22.63 -6.24
C SER A 53 14.77 23.10 -5.35
N ALA A 54 13.65 22.37 -5.35
CA ALA A 54 12.51 22.62 -4.48
C ALA A 54 12.77 22.26 -3.00
N VAL A 55 13.78 21.43 -2.73
CA VAL A 55 14.18 20.99 -1.38
C VAL A 55 15.72 21.04 -1.25
N PRO A 56 16.35 22.23 -1.35
CA PRO A 56 17.79 22.36 -1.50
C PRO A 56 18.60 21.91 -0.27
N THR A 57 17.95 21.76 0.89
CA THR A 57 18.55 21.26 2.13
C THR A 57 18.40 19.75 2.31
N ALA A 58 17.69 19.07 1.40
CA ALA A 58 17.48 17.63 1.49
C ALA A 58 18.79 16.85 1.35
N ARG A 59 18.86 15.75 2.09
CA ARG A 59 19.92 14.74 1.97
C ARG A 59 19.29 13.44 1.53
N CYS A 60 19.90 12.77 0.57
CA CYS A 60 19.47 11.47 0.09
C CYS A 60 20.55 10.46 0.43
N GLY A 61 20.20 9.21 0.67
CA GLY A 61 21.17 8.23 1.11
C GLY A 61 20.62 6.82 1.04
N THR A 62 21.44 5.87 1.46
CA THR A 62 21.05 4.46 1.53
C THR A 62 21.32 3.85 2.90
N VAL A 63 20.46 2.91 3.28
CA VAL A 63 20.65 2.03 4.45
C VAL A 63 20.62 0.60 3.94
N ALA A 64 21.68 -0.16 4.18
CA ALA A 64 21.74 -1.57 3.83
C ALA A 64 20.92 -2.39 4.83
N VAL A 65 20.14 -3.34 4.32
CA VAL A 65 19.40 -4.35 5.10
C VAL A 65 19.53 -5.70 4.43
N PRO A 66 19.53 -6.81 5.17
CA PRO A 66 19.59 -8.12 4.55
C PRO A 66 18.27 -8.42 3.84
N VAL A 67 18.36 -9.08 2.69
CA VAL A 67 17.19 -9.59 1.97
C VAL A 67 16.44 -10.59 2.85
N ASP A 68 17.17 -11.50 3.48
CA ASP A 68 16.65 -12.39 4.52
C ASP A 68 17.27 -12.08 5.88
N TYR A 69 16.44 -11.67 6.84
CA TYR A 69 16.91 -11.41 8.21
C TYR A 69 17.32 -12.66 9.00
N ALA A 70 17.00 -13.86 8.52
CA ALA A 70 17.55 -15.11 9.07
C ALA A 70 19.00 -15.34 8.62
N ASP A 71 19.43 -14.71 7.52
CA ASP A 71 20.81 -14.70 7.03
C ASP A 71 21.34 -13.25 6.86
N PRO A 72 21.68 -12.57 7.96
CA PRO A 72 22.10 -11.16 7.92
C PRO A 72 23.40 -10.92 7.13
N GLY A 73 24.20 -11.97 6.88
CA GLY A 73 25.43 -11.92 6.08
C GLY A 73 25.23 -12.17 4.58
N GLY A 74 24.00 -12.51 4.17
CA GLY A 74 23.65 -12.83 2.79
C GLY A 74 23.44 -11.60 1.91
N ALA A 75 22.64 -11.77 0.86
CA ALA A 75 22.30 -10.70 -0.08
C ALA A 75 21.70 -9.48 0.64
N GLN A 76 22.05 -8.28 0.19
CA GLN A 76 21.59 -7.02 0.79
C GLN A 76 20.66 -6.29 -0.17
N ALA A 77 19.65 -5.63 0.39
CA ALA A 77 18.92 -4.55 -0.25
C ALA A 77 19.43 -3.21 0.30
N HIS A 78 19.46 -2.18 -0.54
CA HIS A 78 19.81 -0.83 -0.15
C HIS A 78 18.55 0.03 -0.20
N LEU A 79 18.02 0.37 0.97
CA LEU A 79 16.84 1.23 1.11
C LEU A 79 17.23 2.65 0.79
N ALA A 80 16.55 3.28 -0.16
CA ALA A 80 16.71 4.71 -0.42
C ALA A 80 15.97 5.51 0.65
N VAL A 81 16.67 6.52 1.19
CA VAL A 81 16.17 7.38 2.25
C VAL A 81 16.39 8.83 1.86
N ILE A 82 15.35 9.65 2.01
CA ILE A 82 15.45 11.11 1.96
C ILE A 82 15.22 11.70 3.34
N SER A 83 15.94 12.76 3.67
CA SER A 83 15.73 13.57 4.87
C SER A 83 15.73 15.05 4.47
N VAL A 84 14.60 15.74 4.67
CA VAL A 84 14.47 17.19 4.55
C VAL A 84 14.56 17.78 5.96
N PRO A 85 15.68 18.44 6.34
CA PRO A 85 15.90 18.87 7.72
C PRO A 85 14.91 19.93 8.20
N ALA A 86 14.57 19.87 9.49
CA ALA A 86 13.77 20.88 10.16
C ALA A 86 14.44 22.27 10.07
N THR A 87 13.64 23.31 9.89
CA THR A 87 14.14 24.70 9.79
C THR A 87 14.24 25.43 11.15
N GLY A 88 13.78 24.80 12.24
CA GLY A 88 13.76 25.38 13.58
C GLY A 88 14.04 24.37 14.70
N PRO A 89 13.54 24.60 15.93
CA PRO A 89 13.73 23.70 17.06
C PRO A 89 13.12 22.32 16.82
N ARG A 90 14.00 21.37 16.49
CA ARG A 90 13.68 19.99 16.13
C ARG A 90 13.06 19.20 17.28
N ILE A 91 11.96 18.49 17.00
CA ILE A 91 11.31 17.50 17.87
C ILE A 91 11.85 16.10 17.58
N GLY A 92 12.03 15.76 16.30
CA GLY A 92 12.45 14.43 15.84
C GLY A 92 12.24 14.27 14.33
N VAL A 93 12.18 13.03 13.86
CA VAL A 93 11.81 12.71 12.47
C VAL A 93 10.29 12.52 12.33
N LEU A 94 9.73 12.96 11.21
CA LEU A 94 8.40 12.56 10.74
C LEU A 94 8.60 11.65 9.52
N VAL A 95 8.48 10.35 9.75
CA VAL A 95 8.55 9.34 8.68
C VAL A 95 7.22 9.32 7.94
N VAL A 96 7.27 9.47 6.62
CA VAL A 96 6.09 9.48 5.76
C VAL A 96 6.08 8.24 4.87
N ASN A 97 4.93 7.60 4.75
CA ASN A 97 4.70 6.57 3.73
C ASN A 97 3.42 6.88 2.92
N PRO A 98 3.52 7.04 1.58
CA PRO A 98 2.39 7.38 0.72
C PRO A 98 1.40 6.23 0.49
N GLY A 99 1.77 5.00 0.87
CA GLY A 99 1.00 3.81 0.54
C GLY A 99 1.31 3.26 -0.84
N GLY A 100 0.26 2.97 -1.60
CA GLY A 100 0.32 2.12 -2.79
C GLY A 100 -0.22 0.73 -2.47
N PRO A 101 0.59 -0.27 -2.02
CA PRO A 101 2.06 -0.25 -1.87
C PRO A 101 2.81 0.05 -3.17
N GLY A 102 4.12 0.30 -3.08
CA GLY A 102 4.99 0.53 -4.23
C GLY A 102 5.14 2.00 -4.65
N ALA A 103 4.46 2.94 -4.01
CA ALA A 103 4.72 4.36 -4.23
C ALA A 103 6.01 4.80 -3.51
N SER A 104 6.82 5.62 -4.18
CA SER A 104 8.08 6.15 -3.66
C SER A 104 7.82 7.15 -2.53
N ALA A 105 8.28 6.81 -1.32
CA ALA A 105 8.25 7.71 -0.17
C ALA A 105 9.31 8.80 -0.31
N VAL A 106 10.42 8.53 -1.00
CA VAL A 106 11.45 9.52 -1.33
C VAL A 106 10.88 10.65 -2.17
N ASP A 107 10.20 10.32 -3.27
CA ASP A 107 9.60 11.33 -4.16
C ASP A 107 8.45 12.06 -3.46
N THR A 108 7.66 11.32 -2.66
CA THR A 108 6.58 11.91 -1.86
C THR A 108 7.11 12.94 -0.87
N VAL A 109 8.18 12.62 -0.13
CA VAL A 109 8.75 13.55 0.86
C VAL A 109 9.45 14.73 0.21
N ALA A 110 10.06 14.56 -0.96
CA ALA A 110 10.56 15.69 -1.73
C ALA A 110 9.42 16.68 -2.07
N GLY A 111 8.29 16.17 -2.59
CA GLY A 111 7.11 16.99 -2.88
C GLY A 111 6.49 17.63 -1.64
N MET A 112 6.32 16.86 -0.56
CA MET A 112 5.78 17.36 0.71
C MET A 112 6.71 18.39 1.37
N GLY A 113 8.03 18.19 1.31
CA GLY A 113 9.00 19.15 1.85
C GLY A 113 8.89 20.52 1.18
N ALA A 114 8.71 20.54 -0.14
CA ALA A 114 8.45 21.77 -0.88
C ALA A 114 7.09 22.39 -0.50
N ALA A 115 6.03 21.57 -0.45
CA ALA A 115 4.66 22.04 -0.17
C ALA A 115 4.46 22.54 1.28
N LEU A 116 5.18 21.96 2.24
CA LEU A 116 5.09 22.29 3.66
C LEU A 116 6.13 23.32 4.11
N ALA A 117 6.90 23.90 3.19
CA ALA A 117 7.90 24.91 3.51
C ALA A 117 7.27 26.08 4.30
N GLY A 118 7.90 26.47 5.41
CA GLY A 118 7.41 27.56 6.28
C GLY A 118 6.27 27.17 7.23
N THR A 119 5.76 25.93 7.17
CA THR A 119 4.76 25.45 8.13
C THR A 119 5.41 25.01 9.45
N GLU A 120 4.59 24.85 10.50
CA GLU A 120 5.07 24.33 11.78
C GLU A 120 5.65 22.91 11.65
N ILE A 121 5.13 22.08 10.74
CA ILE A 121 5.66 20.73 10.51
C ILE A 121 7.11 20.79 10.00
N ALA A 122 7.37 21.55 8.94
CA ALA A 122 8.72 21.72 8.39
C ALA A 122 9.68 22.48 9.34
N ARG A 123 9.14 23.20 10.33
CA ARG A 123 9.93 23.86 11.37
C ARG A 123 10.38 22.90 12.48
N ARG A 124 9.59 21.86 12.76
CA ARG A 124 9.78 21.00 13.95
C ARG A 124 10.25 19.59 13.64
N PHE A 125 10.07 19.10 12.41
CA PHE A 125 10.45 17.75 12.05
C PHE A 125 11.41 17.73 10.88
N ASP A 126 12.38 16.81 10.93
CA ASP A 126 13.00 16.34 9.70
C ASP A 126 11.97 15.46 8.99
N LEU A 127 11.58 15.81 7.77
CA LEU A 127 10.70 14.94 6.99
C LEU A 127 11.54 13.81 6.39
N VAL A 128 11.12 12.58 6.63
CA VAL A 128 11.87 11.39 6.22
C VAL A 128 11.00 10.49 5.35
N GLY A 129 11.49 10.16 4.16
CA GLY A 129 10.89 9.17 3.27
C GLY A 129 11.81 7.96 3.18
N ILE A 130 11.24 6.76 3.30
CA ILE A 130 11.97 5.50 3.17
C ILE A 130 11.27 4.71 2.08
N ASP A 131 11.95 4.54 0.95
CA ASP A 131 11.45 3.64 -0.08
C ASP A 131 11.61 2.20 0.42
N PRO A 132 10.53 1.41 0.57
CA PRO A 132 10.67 0.01 0.97
C PRO A 132 11.56 -0.77 -0.01
N ARG A 133 12.10 -1.90 0.43
CA ARG A 133 12.82 -2.84 -0.44
C ARG A 133 12.03 -3.11 -1.73
N GLY A 134 12.69 -2.96 -2.87
CA GLY A 134 12.07 -3.17 -4.18
C GLY A 134 11.22 -2.00 -4.69
N VAL A 135 11.07 -0.90 -3.96
CA VAL A 135 10.22 0.25 -4.30
C VAL A 135 11.07 1.46 -4.69
N GLY A 136 10.59 2.26 -5.65
CA GLY A 136 11.17 3.56 -5.98
C GLY A 136 12.67 3.48 -6.28
N HIS A 137 13.45 4.18 -5.47
CA HIS A 137 14.90 4.29 -5.62
C HIS A 137 15.68 3.21 -4.85
N SER A 138 15.02 2.37 -4.06
CA SER A 138 15.65 1.25 -3.36
C SER A 138 16.15 0.19 -4.33
N THR A 139 17.29 -0.43 -4.01
CA THR A 139 17.90 -1.45 -4.87
C THR A 139 17.98 -2.83 -4.19
N PRO A 140 17.79 -3.93 -4.94
CA PRO A 140 17.34 -3.96 -6.34
C PRO A 140 15.89 -3.45 -6.48
N GLN A 141 15.58 -2.77 -7.59
CA GLN A 141 14.20 -2.37 -7.90
C GLN A 141 13.38 -3.59 -8.31
N LEU A 142 12.16 -3.71 -7.80
CA LEU A 142 11.25 -4.78 -8.17
C LEU A 142 10.67 -4.52 -9.57
N ARG A 143 11.24 -5.16 -10.59
CA ARG A 143 10.76 -5.05 -11.98
C ARG A 143 10.47 -6.43 -12.57
N CYS A 144 9.18 -6.67 -12.81
CA CYS A 144 8.64 -7.84 -13.48
C CYS A 144 8.43 -7.60 -14.97
N ARG A 145 8.22 -6.34 -15.39
CA ARG A 145 7.92 -5.96 -16.78
C ARG A 145 8.89 -4.91 -17.30
N THR A 146 9.19 -4.98 -18.59
CA THR A 146 9.74 -3.85 -19.36
C THR A 146 8.61 -2.89 -19.72
N ASP A 147 8.94 -1.67 -20.13
CA ASP A 147 7.93 -0.67 -20.54
C ASP A 147 7.04 -1.21 -21.68
N ALA A 148 7.62 -1.93 -22.65
CA ALA A 148 6.88 -2.53 -23.76
C ALA A 148 5.96 -3.68 -23.31
N GLU A 149 6.39 -4.51 -22.35
CA GLU A 149 5.54 -5.56 -21.77
C GLU A 149 4.39 -4.96 -20.96
N PHE A 150 4.62 -3.82 -20.30
CA PHE A 150 3.61 -3.09 -19.57
C PHE A 150 2.58 -2.46 -20.53
N ASP A 151 3.03 -1.76 -21.58
CA ASP A 151 2.17 -1.23 -22.63
C ASP A 151 1.34 -2.36 -23.28
N ALA A 152 1.95 -3.51 -23.60
CA ALA A 152 1.24 -4.66 -24.14
C ALA A 152 0.14 -5.17 -23.18
N PHE A 153 0.45 -5.32 -21.90
CA PHE A 153 -0.54 -5.73 -20.89
C PHE A 153 -1.73 -4.76 -20.80
N ARG A 154 -1.50 -3.45 -21.00
CA ARG A 154 -2.58 -2.44 -20.99
C ARG A 154 -3.52 -2.51 -22.19
N THR A 155 -3.10 -3.17 -23.26
CA THR A 155 -3.95 -3.38 -24.44
C THR A 155 -4.90 -4.57 -24.31
N GLU A 156 -4.66 -5.46 -23.35
CA GLU A 156 -5.56 -6.59 -23.05
C GLU A 156 -6.87 -6.06 -22.44
N PRO A 157 -8.05 -6.34 -23.03
CA PRO A 157 -9.30 -5.83 -22.47
C PRO A 157 -9.65 -6.44 -21.11
N MET A 158 -9.24 -7.68 -20.84
CA MET A 158 -9.52 -8.42 -19.59
C MET A 158 -11.01 -8.57 -19.23
N VAL A 159 -11.90 -8.62 -20.24
CA VAL A 159 -13.37 -8.63 -20.05
C VAL A 159 -14.10 -9.92 -20.41
N ASP A 160 -13.47 -10.84 -21.16
CA ASP A 160 -14.12 -12.10 -21.52
C ASP A 160 -14.00 -13.12 -20.38
N TYR A 161 -15.09 -13.31 -19.64
CA TYR A 161 -15.17 -14.29 -18.56
C TYR A 161 -15.82 -15.61 -19.02
N SER A 162 -15.83 -15.92 -20.31
CA SER A 162 -16.08 -17.29 -20.78
C SER A 162 -14.98 -18.24 -20.26
N PRO A 163 -15.17 -19.57 -20.30
CA PRO A 163 -14.10 -20.51 -19.93
C PRO A 163 -12.80 -20.29 -20.71
N ALA A 164 -12.88 -19.93 -21.99
CA ALA A 164 -11.71 -19.64 -22.82
C ALA A 164 -11.05 -18.31 -22.44
N GLY A 165 -11.86 -17.27 -22.20
CA GLY A 165 -11.38 -15.98 -21.76
C GLY A 165 -10.73 -16.02 -20.38
N VAL A 166 -11.31 -16.74 -19.42
CA VAL A 166 -10.70 -17.00 -18.10
C VAL A 166 -9.36 -17.72 -18.25
N ALA A 167 -9.27 -18.75 -19.09
CA ALA A 167 -8.02 -19.46 -19.33
C ALA A 167 -6.94 -18.54 -19.92
N HIS A 168 -7.30 -17.64 -20.84
CA HIS A 168 -6.42 -16.63 -21.42
C HIS A 168 -5.94 -15.62 -20.38
N ILE A 169 -6.85 -15.00 -19.63
CA ILE A 169 -6.51 -14.00 -18.60
C ILE A 169 -5.57 -14.61 -17.57
N GLU A 170 -5.89 -15.80 -17.05
CA GLU A 170 -4.99 -16.47 -16.10
C GLU A 170 -3.64 -16.87 -16.71
N ASP A 171 -3.56 -17.12 -18.02
CA ASP A 171 -2.29 -17.37 -18.69
C ASP A 171 -1.42 -16.10 -18.74
N VAL A 172 -2.01 -14.96 -19.09
CA VAL A 172 -1.34 -13.65 -19.04
C VAL A 172 -0.81 -13.36 -17.62
N LEU A 173 -1.62 -13.63 -16.60
CA LEU A 173 -1.24 -13.45 -15.19
C LEU A 173 -0.14 -14.43 -14.74
N ARG A 174 -0.20 -15.70 -15.16
CA ARG A 174 0.86 -16.71 -14.91
C ARG A 174 2.19 -16.28 -15.53
N GLN A 175 2.16 -15.78 -16.77
CA GLN A 175 3.36 -15.28 -17.43
C GLN A 175 3.94 -14.06 -16.71
N PHE A 176 3.09 -13.16 -16.19
CA PHE A 176 3.55 -12.05 -15.36
C PHE A 176 4.24 -12.53 -14.08
N ALA A 177 3.61 -13.45 -13.33
CA ALA A 177 4.18 -14.02 -12.11
C ALA A 177 5.52 -14.74 -12.39
N ALA A 178 5.62 -15.49 -13.50
CA ALA A 178 6.86 -16.13 -13.94
C ALA A 178 7.96 -15.11 -14.26
N ARG A 179 7.66 -14.02 -14.97
CA ARG A 179 8.63 -12.94 -15.23
C ARG A 179 9.12 -12.28 -13.94
N CYS A 180 8.23 -12.07 -12.95
CA CYS A 180 8.66 -11.60 -11.63
C CYS A 180 9.66 -12.57 -11.00
N LEU A 181 9.35 -13.87 -10.99
CA LEU A 181 10.23 -14.89 -10.41
C LEU A 181 11.59 -14.92 -11.11
N ASP A 182 11.59 -14.92 -12.45
CA ASP A 182 12.82 -15.01 -13.26
C ASP A 182 13.73 -13.80 -13.08
N ARG A 183 13.15 -12.61 -12.91
CA ARG A 183 13.90 -11.34 -12.81
C ARG A 183 14.34 -11.00 -11.40
N MET A 184 13.53 -11.35 -10.40
CA MET A 184 13.76 -10.95 -9.01
C MET A 184 14.29 -12.07 -8.14
N GLY A 185 14.02 -13.33 -8.50
CA GLY A 185 14.35 -14.50 -7.68
C GLY A 185 13.38 -14.71 -6.51
N PRO A 186 13.21 -15.96 -6.04
CA PRO A 186 12.22 -16.31 -5.02
C PRO A 186 12.53 -15.68 -3.65
N GLU A 187 13.80 -15.60 -3.27
CA GLU A 187 14.20 -15.06 -1.96
C GLU A 187 13.84 -13.57 -1.82
N PHE A 188 14.14 -12.77 -2.85
CA PHE A 188 13.79 -11.36 -2.85
C PHE A 188 12.27 -11.18 -2.85
N LEU A 189 11.54 -11.91 -3.71
CA LEU A 189 10.07 -11.81 -3.76
C LEU A 189 9.40 -12.23 -2.45
N ALA A 190 9.92 -13.23 -1.75
CA ALA A 190 9.40 -13.60 -0.44
C ALA A 190 9.65 -12.50 0.61
N GLY A 191 10.74 -11.74 0.45
CA GLY A 191 11.18 -10.74 1.41
C GLY A 191 10.49 -9.38 1.36
N VAL A 192 9.65 -9.05 0.36
CA VAL A 192 9.15 -7.67 0.13
C VAL A 192 7.90 -7.27 0.93
N GLY A 193 7.30 -8.17 1.70
CA GLY A 193 6.07 -7.91 2.44
C GLY A 193 6.17 -6.82 3.53
N THR A 194 5.01 -6.33 3.97
CA THR A 194 4.85 -5.30 5.01
C THR A 194 5.60 -5.65 6.28
N ALA A 195 5.56 -6.92 6.70
CA ALA A 195 6.27 -7.44 7.85
C ALA A 195 7.77 -7.07 7.84
N THR A 196 8.40 -7.24 6.69
CA THR A 196 9.82 -6.97 6.51
C THR A 196 10.07 -5.48 6.38
N ALA A 197 9.22 -4.75 5.63
CA ALA A 197 9.30 -3.29 5.52
C ALA A 197 9.18 -2.59 6.90
N ALA A 198 8.37 -3.11 7.83
CA ALA A 198 8.29 -2.58 9.19
C ALA A 198 9.61 -2.79 9.98
N ARG A 199 10.31 -3.90 9.73
CA ARG A 199 11.63 -4.16 10.34
C ARG A 199 12.71 -3.28 9.73
N ASP A 200 12.68 -3.11 8.41
CA ASP A 200 13.53 -2.16 7.69
C ASP A 200 13.38 -0.74 8.24
N MET A 201 12.15 -0.30 8.48
CA MET A 201 11.87 1.01 9.05
C MET A 201 12.49 1.21 10.45
N ASP A 202 12.56 0.16 11.28
CA ASP A 202 13.22 0.23 12.60
C ASP A 202 14.76 0.29 12.45
N VAL A 203 15.35 -0.42 11.48
CA VAL A 203 16.79 -0.28 11.16
C VAL A 203 17.11 1.14 10.71
N VAL A 204 16.26 1.74 9.86
CA VAL A 204 16.44 3.12 9.42
C VAL A 204 16.27 4.10 10.59
N ARG A 205 15.30 3.89 11.49
CA ARG A 205 15.19 4.69 12.72
C ARG A 205 16.51 4.69 13.49
N GLU A 206 17.12 3.54 13.70
CA GLU A 206 18.41 3.43 14.39
C GLU A 206 19.55 4.12 13.63
N ALA A 207 19.59 3.94 12.31
CA ALA A 207 20.56 4.60 11.43
C ALA A 207 20.47 6.13 11.48
N LEU A 208 19.27 6.66 11.74
CA LEU A 208 19.00 8.10 11.93
C LEU A 208 19.34 8.58 13.35
N GLY A 209 19.65 7.68 14.28
CA GLY A 209 19.93 8.00 15.68
C GLY A 209 18.70 8.37 16.50
N GLU A 210 17.51 7.91 16.09
CA GLU A 210 16.24 8.26 16.74
C GLU A 210 15.80 7.19 17.74
N ASP A 211 15.44 7.55 18.96
CA ASP A 211 14.89 6.60 19.93
C ASP A 211 13.45 6.18 19.62
N GLN A 212 12.67 7.12 19.05
CA GLN A 212 11.29 6.96 18.64
C GLN A 212 11.04 7.74 17.35
N ILE A 213 10.09 7.31 16.53
CA ILE A 213 9.64 8.05 15.34
C ILE A 213 8.29 8.72 15.56
N ASN A 214 8.05 9.76 14.76
CA ASN A 214 6.71 10.22 14.42
C ASN A 214 6.39 9.66 13.04
N TYR A 215 5.16 9.22 12.81
CA TYR A 215 4.78 8.54 11.57
C TYR A 215 3.52 9.14 10.96
N LEU A 216 3.54 9.34 9.65
CA LEU A 216 2.38 9.71 8.83
C LEU A 216 2.25 8.69 7.70
N GLY A 217 1.26 7.81 7.82
CA GLY A 217 0.96 6.79 6.82
C GLY A 217 -0.32 7.10 6.08
N PHE A 218 -0.27 7.03 4.76
CA PHE A 218 -1.41 7.17 3.88
C PHE A 218 -1.78 5.83 3.26
N SER A 219 -3.06 5.51 3.12
CA SER A 219 -3.49 4.33 2.36
C SER A 219 -2.84 3.04 2.91
N TYR A 220 -2.20 2.20 2.08
CA TYR A 220 -1.34 1.08 2.53
C TYR A 220 -0.32 1.45 3.63
N GLY A 221 0.17 2.69 3.66
CA GLY A 221 1.04 3.20 4.72
C GLY A 221 0.38 3.10 6.11
N THR A 222 -0.94 3.02 6.19
CA THR A 222 -1.67 2.75 7.45
C THR A 222 -1.49 1.31 7.92
N GLN A 223 -1.47 0.34 7.02
CA GLN A 223 -1.15 -1.06 7.33
C GLN A 223 0.31 -1.18 7.78
N LEU A 224 1.26 -0.55 7.07
CA LEU A 224 2.66 -0.51 7.49
C LEU A 224 2.83 0.11 8.88
N GLY A 225 2.14 1.23 9.14
CA GLY A 225 2.13 1.89 10.44
C GLY A 225 1.59 1.00 11.54
N ALA A 226 0.46 0.32 11.31
CA ALA A 226 -0.14 -0.61 12.26
C ALA A 226 0.79 -1.81 12.58
N VAL A 227 1.45 -2.38 11.57
CA VAL A 227 2.44 -3.46 11.76
C VAL A 227 3.65 -2.96 12.57
N TYR A 228 4.17 -1.77 12.27
CA TYR A 228 5.27 -1.18 13.02
C TYR A 228 4.87 -0.88 14.47
N ALA A 229 3.70 -0.29 14.71
CA ALA A 229 3.18 -0.03 16.05
C ALA A 229 3.03 -1.31 16.88
N SER A 230 2.58 -2.40 16.25
CA SER A 230 2.41 -3.69 16.90
C SER A 230 3.76 -4.34 17.27
N ARG A 231 4.78 -4.18 16.42
CA ARG A 231 6.11 -4.79 16.64
C ARG A 231 7.04 -3.95 17.52
N TYR A 232 6.94 -2.64 17.43
CA TYR A 232 7.83 -1.69 18.09
C TYR A 232 7.04 -0.59 18.84
N PRO A 233 6.11 -0.96 19.75
CA PRO A 233 5.19 0.00 20.39
C PRO A 233 5.92 1.11 21.18
N GLN A 234 7.07 0.78 21.78
CA GLN A 234 7.94 1.70 22.50
C GLN A 234 8.71 2.66 21.59
N ARG A 235 8.79 2.39 20.27
CA ARG A 235 9.49 3.20 19.27
C ARG A 235 8.58 4.17 18.53
N VAL A 236 7.30 4.26 18.91
CA VAL A 236 6.33 5.23 18.38
C VAL A 236 6.11 6.35 19.38
N ARG A 237 6.36 7.59 18.96
CA ARG A 237 5.99 8.82 19.69
C ARG A 237 4.57 9.26 19.32
N THR A 238 4.33 9.56 18.04
CA THR A 238 3.01 9.89 17.48
C THR A 238 2.84 9.22 16.12
N MET A 239 1.62 8.82 15.78
CA MET A 239 1.29 8.14 14.54
C MET A 239 -0.04 8.65 13.98
N VAL A 240 -0.05 9.11 12.75
CA VAL A 240 -1.25 9.54 12.01
C VAL A 240 -1.45 8.60 10.84
N LEU A 241 -2.62 7.98 10.78
CA LEU A 241 -3.00 7.01 9.75
C LEU A 241 -4.20 7.56 8.96
N ASP A 242 -3.99 8.00 7.72
CA ASP A 242 -5.00 8.66 6.89
C ASP A 242 -5.38 7.80 5.68
N GLY A 243 -6.67 7.49 5.55
CA GLY A 243 -7.15 6.50 4.58
C GLY A 243 -6.78 5.08 5.03
N ALA A 244 -7.50 4.58 6.03
CA ALA A 244 -7.15 3.36 6.75
C ALA A 244 -7.44 2.07 5.98
N VAL A 245 -6.48 1.15 6.01
CA VAL A 245 -6.67 -0.27 5.67
C VAL A 245 -7.06 -1.03 6.93
N ASP A 246 -8.09 -1.86 6.86
CA ASP A 246 -8.46 -2.77 7.94
C ASP A 246 -7.71 -4.11 7.77
N PRO A 247 -6.70 -4.40 8.61
CA PRO A 247 -5.86 -5.59 8.47
C PRO A 247 -6.57 -6.89 8.87
N THR A 248 -7.87 -6.85 9.20
CA THR A 248 -8.68 -8.02 9.56
C THR A 248 -9.48 -8.60 8.40
N LEU A 249 -9.59 -7.87 7.27
CA LEU A 249 -10.36 -8.31 6.12
C LEU A 249 -9.59 -9.33 5.27
N ASP A 250 -10.30 -10.32 4.73
CA ASP A 250 -9.75 -11.18 3.69
C ASP A 250 -9.72 -10.43 2.34
N PRO A 251 -8.83 -10.83 1.40
CA PRO A 251 -8.63 -10.09 0.15
C PRO A 251 -9.88 -9.96 -0.73
N ILE A 252 -10.82 -10.92 -0.69
CA ILE A 252 -12.06 -10.85 -1.49
C ILE A 252 -13.00 -9.81 -0.87
N THR A 253 -13.19 -9.85 0.44
CA THR A 253 -14.02 -8.89 1.16
C THR A 253 -13.44 -7.48 1.09
N GLU A 254 -12.12 -7.33 1.23
CA GLU A 254 -11.41 -6.05 1.06
C GLU A 254 -11.65 -5.48 -0.34
N SER A 255 -11.41 -6.28 -1.39
CA SER A 255 -11.58 -5.85 -2.78
C SER A 255 -13.03 -5.44 -3.09
N LEU A 256 -14.02 -6.22 -2.64
CA LEU A 256 -15.44 -5.88 -2.84
C LEU A 256 -15.84 -4.60 -2.09
N THR A 257 -15.30 -4.40 -0.88
CA THR A 257 -15.56 -3.22 -0.04
C THR A 257 -14.99 -1.97 -0.71
N GLN A 258 -13.74 -2.02 -1.15
CA GLN A 258 -13.09 -0.95 -1.91
C GLN A 258 -13.86 -0.63 -3.21
N ASN A 259 -14.17 -1.65 -4.02
CA ASN A 259 -14.88 -1.43 -5.29
C ASN A 259 -16.29 -0.84 -5.08
N THR A 260 -16.97 -1.19 -3.98
CA THR A 260 -18.23 -0.55 -3.59
C THR A 260 -18.03 0.93 -3.23
N GLY A 261 -16.91 1.28 -2.60
CA GLY A 261 -16.48 2.67 -2.40
C GLY A 261 -16.34 3.43 -3.71
N PHE A 262 -15.68 2.83 -4.71
CA PHE A 262 -15.58 3.41 -6.05
C PHE A 262 -16.94 3.55 -6.75
N GLN A 263 -17.88 2.61 -6.61
CA GLN A 263 -19.24 2.77 -7.14
C GLN A 263 -19.92 4.01 -6.54
N ARG A 264 -19.82 4.21 -5.22
CA ARG A 264 -20.38 5.40 -4.55
C ARG A 264 -19.70 6.68 -5.02
N ALA A 265 -18.38 6.68 -5.23
CA ALA A 265 -17.67 7.83 -5.78
C ALA A 265 -18.06 8.12 -7.23
N PHE A 266 -18.25 7.08 -8.05
CA PHE A 266 -18.76 7.21 -9.41
C PHE A 266 -20.15 7.87 -9.43
N GLU A 267 -21.06 7.44 -8.56
CA GLU A 267 -22.39 8.03 -8.43
C GLU A 267 -22.34 9.51 -8.01
N ARG A 268 -21.42 9.86 -7.09
CA ARG A 268 -21.20 11.24 -6.66
C ARG A 268 -20.62 12.11 -7.78
N TYR A 269 -19.64 11.59 -8.52
CA TYR A 269 -19.11 12.23 -9.71
C TYR A 269 -20.22 12.48 -10.73
N ALA A 270 -21.01 11.45 -11.05
CA ALA A 270 -22.06 11.55 -12.05
C ALA A 270 -23.15 12.54 -11.62
N ALA A 271 -23.53 12.56 -10.33
CA ALA A 271 -24.47 13.54 -9.79
C ALA A 271 -23.92 14.98 -9.82
N ASP A 272 -22.62 15.17 -9.61
CA ASP A 272 -21.98 16.48 -9.74
C ASP A 272 -21.94 16.94 -11.20
N CYS A 273 -21.51 16.06 -12.10
CA CYS A 273 -21.51 16.27 -13.54
C CYS A 273 -22.91 16.66 -14.06
N ALA A 274 -23.96 15.95 -13.61
CA ALA A 274 -25.35 16.15 -13.97
C ALA A 274 -25.92 17.54 -13.61
N LYS A 275 -25.22 18.34 -12.79
CA LYS A 275 -25.56 19.76 -12.58
C LYS A 275 -25.41 20.58 -13.87
N SER A 276 -24.63 20.09 -14.84
CA SER A 276 -24.50 20.65 -16.18
C SER A 276 -25.32 19.86 -17.19
N ALA A 277 -26.08 20.57 -18.04
CA ALA A 277 -26.79 19.96 -19.17
C ALA A 277 -25.83 19.30 -20.19
N GLY A 278 -24.55 19.67 -20.17
CA GLY A 278 -23.50 19.07 -21.01
C GLY A 278 -22.85 17.81 -20.44
N CYS A 279 -23.36 17.25 -19.33
CA CYS A 279 -22.78 16.03 -18.76
C CYS A 279 -22.86 14.85 -19.75
N PRO A 280 -21.74 14.16 -20.06
CA PRO A 280 -21.76 13.00 -20.96
C PRO A 280 -22.61 11.84 -20.42
N LEU A 281 -22.78 11.77 -19.09
CA LEU A 281 -23.65 10.79 -18.42
C LEU A 281 -25.11 11.25 -18.32
N GLY A 282 -25.47 12.42 -18.85
CA GLY A 282 -26.81 12.98 -18.75
C GLY A 282 -27.16 13.50 -17.35
N THR A 283 -28.45 13.78 -17.15
CA THR A 283 -28.99 14.36 -15.91
C THR A 283 -29.91 13.43 -15.13
N ASP A 284 -30.20 12.24 -15.68
CA ASP A 284 -31.04 11.22 -15.03
C ASP A 284 -30.15 10.24 -14.24
N PRO A 285 -30.20 10.23 -12.90
CA PRO A 285 -29.37 9.36 -12.08
C PRO A 285 -29.61 7.87 -12.32
N THR A 286 -30.78 7.48 -12.82
CA THR A 286 -31.06 6.07 -13.15
C THR A 286 -30.33 5.58 -14.40
N GLN A 287 -29.72 6.49 -15.17
CA GLN A 287 -29.07 6.19 -16.45
C GLN A 287 -27.55 6.35 -16.42
N PHE A 288 -26.95 6.81 -15.32
CA PHE A 288 -25.52 7.13 -15.26
C PHE A 288 -24.63 5.95 -15.66
N VAL A 289 -24.85 4.78 -15.06
CA VAL A 289 -24.07 3.57 -15.38
C VAL A 289 -24.31 3.12 -16.82
N ALA A 290 -25.57 3.10 -17.27
CA ALA A 290 -25.89 2.67 -18.63
C ALA A 290 -25.25 3.58 -19.69
N ARG A 291 -25.25 4.89 -19.48
CA ARG A 291 -24.58 5.86 -20.37
C ARG A 291 -23.08 5.77 -20.31
N PHE A 292 -22.50 5.53 -19.13
CA PHE A 292 -21.07 5.27 -19.00
C PHE A 292 -20.68 4.03 -19.82
N HIS A 293 -21.39 2.92 -19.66
CA HIS A 293 -21.19 1.70 -20.45
C HIS A 293 -21.34 1.91 -21.96
N GLN A 294 -22.27 2.75 -22.41
CA GLN A 294 -22.40 3.11 -23.83
C GLN A 294 -21.13 3.77 -24.38
N LEU A 295 -20.39 4.51 -23.55
CA LEU A 295 -19.14 5.17 -23.93
C LEU A 295 -17.94 4.22 -23.86
N VAL A 296 -17.83 3.41 -22.80
CA VAL A 296 -16.60 2.63 -22.54
C VAL A 296 -16.64 1.20 -23.07
N ASN A 297 -17.78 0.51 -23.07
CA ASN A 297 -17.84 -0.90 -23.48
C ASN A 297 -17.41 -1.15 -24.95
N PRO A 298 -17.68 -0.26 -25.93
CA PRO A 298 -17.18 -0.44 -27.29
C PRO A 298 -15.64 -0.55 -27.38
N LEU A 299 -14.91 0.04 -26.42
CA LEU A 299 -13.44 0.05 -26.38
C LEU A 299 -12.84 -1.34 -26.16
N ALA A 300 -13.63 -2.32 -25.70
CA ALA A 300 -13.18 -3.70 -25.54
C ALA A 300 -12.89 -4.39 -26.88
N VAL A 301 -13.50 -3.91 -27.97
CA VAL A 301 -13.34 -4.45 -29.31
C VAL A 301 -12.63 -3.45 -30.23
N ARG A 302 -12.92 -2.15 -30.07
CA ARG A 302 -12.37 -1.09 -30.90
C ARG A 302 -11.86 0.06 -30.02
N PRO A 303 -10.55 0.06 -29.69
CA PRO A 303 -9.93 1.18 -29.00
C PRO A 303 -10.20 2.52 -29.72
N ALA A 304 -10.39 3.57 -28.95
CA ALA A 304 -10.58 4.92 -29.49
C ALA A 304 -9.23 5.52 -29.92
N ALA A 305 -9.24 6.29 -31.00
CA ALA A 305 -8.05 7.04 -31.40
C ALA A 305 -7.83 8.23 -30.45
N THR A 306 -6.57 8.42 -30.05
CA THR A 306 -6.11 9.59 -29.29
C THR A 306 -5.02 10.31 -30.07
N SER A 307 -4.61 11.50 -29.63
CA SER A 307 -3.38 12.13 -30.13
C SER A 307 -2.12 11.32 -29.82
N ASP A 308 -2.14 10.52 -28.76
CA ASP A 308 -1.15 9.47 -28.50
C ASP A 308 -1.38 8.26 -29.43
N PRO A 309 -0.34 7.68 -30.07
CA PRO A 309 -0.47 6.57 -31.00
C PRO A 309 -0.98 5.25 -30.38
N ARG A 310 -0.93 5.08 -29.05
CA ARG A 310 -1.45 3.90 -28.35
C ARG A 310 -2.97 3.77 -28.46
N GLY A 311 -3.67 4.90 -28.56
CA GLY A 311 -5.13 4.94 -28.44
C GLY A 311 -5.60 4.66 -27.00
N LEU A 312 -6.92 4.60 -26.83
CA LEU A 312 -7.56 4.30 -25.55
C LEU A 312 -8.35 2.98 -25.65
N GLY A 313 -7.85 1.93 -25.02
CA GLY A 313 -8.53 0.64 -24.85
C GLY A 313 -9.47 0.61 -23.65
N TYR A 314 -10.25 -0.47 -23.50
CA TYR A 314 -11.19 -0.63 -22.38
C TYR A 314 -10.51 -0.57 -21.01
N GLN A 315 -9.41 -1.32 -20.83
CA GLN A 315 -8.71 -1.39 -19.56
C GLN A 315 -8.25 0.00 -19.10
N ASP A 316 -7.61 0.77 -20.00
CA ASP A 316 -7.17 2.13 -19.70
C ASP A 316 -8.34 3.11 -19.47
N ALA A 317 -9.49 2.95 -20.16
CA ALA A 317 -10.66 3.78 -19.88
C ALA A 317 -11.23 3.54 -18.47
N ILE A 318 -11.23 2.28 -18.02
CA ILE A 318 -11.62 1.93 -16.66
C ILE A 318 -10.58 2.42 -15.65
N THR A 319 -9.28 2.20 -15.89
CA THR A 319 -8.20 2.70 -15.03
C THR A 319 -8.24 4.22 -14.91
N GLY A 320 -8.41 4.95 -16.01
CA GLY A 320 -8.53 6.41 -16.01
C GLY A 320 -9.78 6.89 -15.25
N THR A 321 -10.89 6.15 -15.35
CA THR A 321 -12.09 6.43 -14.55
C THR A 321 -11.82 6.24 -13.07
N VAL A 322 -11.28 5.09 -12.66
CA VAL A 322 -10.93 4.79 -11.26
C VAL A 322 -9.95 5.81 -10.71
N SER A 323 -8.89 6.15 -11.47
CA SER A 323 -7.91 7.19 -11.15
C SER A 323 -8.57 8.53 -10.83
N ALA A 324 -9.51 8.97 -11.67
CA ALA A 324 -10.22 10.23 -11.45
C ALA A 324 -11.12 10.24 -10.21
N LEU A 325 -11.57 9.07 -9.74
CA LEU A 325 -12.44 8.98 -8.57
C LEU A 325 -11.68 9.13 -7.25
N TYR A 326 -10.35 9.05 -7.24
CA TYR A 326 -9.53 9.32 -6.05
C TYR A 326 -9.66 10.76 -5.54
N SER A 327 -9.96 11.72 -6.41
CA SER A 327 -10.07 13.14 -6.03
C SER A 327 -11.01 13.91 -6.93
N GLN A 328 -11.85 14.77 -6.35
CA GLN A 328 -12.72 15.66 -7.10
C GLN A 328 -11.95 16.59 -8.06
N ARG A 329 -10.65 16.82 -7.79
CA ARG A 329 -9.76 17.60 -8.67
C ARG A 329 -9.61 16.96 -10.06
N PHE A 330 -9.83 15.65 -10.18
CA PHE A 330 -9.72 14.91 -11.44
C PHE A 330 -11.05 14.74 -12.19
N TRP A 331 -12.18 15.09 -11.57
CA TRP A 331 -13.50 14.99 -12.20
C TRP A 331 -13.65 15.79 -13.50
N PRO A 332 -13.04 16.98 -13.67
CA PRO A 332 -13.02 17.68 -14.95
C PRO A 332 -12.35 16.87 -16.07
N TYR A 333 -11.25 16.18 -15.78
CA TYR A 333 -10.52 15.34 -16.75
C TYR A 333 -11.35 14.11 -17.15
N LEU A 334 -12.02 13.46 -16.18
CA LEU A 334 -12.94 12.37 -16.48
C LEU A 334 -14.09 12.83 -17.38
N THR A 335 -14.68 13.99 -17.07
CA THR A 335 -15.76 14.57 -17.87
C THR A 335 -15.29 14.88 -19.29
N SER A 336 -14.09 15.46 -19.42
CA SER A 336 -13.49 15.80 -20.71
C SER A 336 -13.24 14.55 -21.57
N GLY A 337 -12.63 13.50 -20.99
CA GLY A 337 -12.38 12.24 -21.71
C GLY A 337 -13.67 11.51 -22.12
N LEU A 338 -14.69 11.47 -21.25
CA LEU A 338 -16.01 10.90 -21.58
C LEU A 338 -16.72 11.69 -22.69
N LEU A 339 -16.59 13.01 -22.69
CA LEU A 339 -17.07 13.87 -23.77
C LEU A 339 -16.32 13.62 -25.09
N GLY A 340 -15.01 13.32 -25.02
CA GLY A 340 -14.22 12.88 -26.16
C GLY A 340 -14.80 11.62 -26.80
N LEU A 341 -15.06 10.58 -25.99
CA LEU A 341 -15.72 9.36 -26.42
C LEU A 341 -17.10 9.62 -27.02
N GLN A 342 -17.92 10.44 -26.36
CA GLN A 342 -19.28 10.76 -26.80
C GLN A 342 -19.32 11.43 -28.19
N ARG A 343 -18.35 12.29 -28.48
CA ARG A 343 -18.28 13.03 -29.75
C ARG A 343 -17.50 12.30 -30.84
N GLY A 344 -16.84 11.19 -30.52
CA GLY A 344 -15.89 10.53 -31.42
C GLY A 344 -14.66 11.41 -31.71
N THR A 345 -14.28 12.26 -30.76
CA THR A 345 -13.04 13.06 -30.79
C THR A 345 -12.00 12.47 -29.84
N ASP A 346 -10.85 13.11 -29.68
CA ASP A 346 -9.77 12.64 -28.79
C ASP A 346 -10.24 12.51 -27.33
N PRO A 347 -10.25 11.29 -26.74
CA PRO A 347 -10.53 11.06 -25.32
C PRO A 347 -9.24 11.03 -24.47
N GLY A 348 -8.17 11.66 -24.92
CA GLY A 348 -6.82 11.59 -24.35
C GLY A 348 -6.72 11.89 -22.85
N ASP A 349 -7.64 12.65 -22.26
CA ASP A 349 -7.67 12.88 -20.81
C ASP A 349 -7.93 11.58 -20.01
N LEU A 350 -8.68 10.60 -20.55
CA LEU A 350 -8.82 9.29 -19.92
C LEU A 350 -7.51 8.48 -19.99
N LEU A 351 -6.78 8.58 -21.11
CA LEU A 351 -5.48 7.94 -21.25
C LEU A 351 -4.44 8.57 -20.33
N LEU A 352 -4.45 9.90 -20.19
CA LEU A 352 -3.61 10.65 -19.25
C LEU A 352 -3.89 10.23 -17.80
N LEU A 353 -5.15 10.10 -17.41
CA LEU A 353 -5.53 9.62 -16.07
C LEU A 353 -5.06 8.18 -15.83
N ALA A 354 -5.09 7.33 -16.87
CA ALA A 354 -4.56 5.98 -16.81
C ALA A 354 -3.02 5.97 -16.69
N ASP A 355 -2.32 6.81 -17.44
CA ASP A 355 -0.86 6.95 -17.36
C ASP A 355 -0.41 7.44 -15.98
N GLU A 356 -1.12 8.41 -15.39
CA GLU A 356 -0.88 8.90 -14.04
C GLU A 356 -1.04 7.78 -13.00
N TYR A 357 -2.08 6.94 -13.13
CA TYR A 357 -2.30 5.79 -12.24
C TYR A 357 -1.21 4.71 -12.42
N GLN A 358 -0.84 4.43 -13.66
CA GLN A 358 0.15 3.41 -14.00
C GLN A 358 1.60 3.89 -13.82
N ARG A 359 1.81 5.18 -13.51
CA ARG A 359 3.12 5.83 -13.40
C ARG A 359 3.96 5.72 -14.67
N ARG A 360 3.31 5.93 -15.81
CA ARG A 360 3.97 6.05 -17.11
C ARG A 360 4.24 7.52 -17.41
N ASP A 361 5.49 7.87 -17.67
CA ASP A 361 5.83 9.22 -18.08
C ASP A 361 5.51 9.47 -19.57
N ARG A 362 5.70 10.72 -20.01
CA ARG A 362 5.46 11.16 -21.39
C ARG A 362 6.40 10.51 -22.42
N ASP A 363 7.57 10.04 -21.97
CA ASP A 363 8.60 9.43 -22.80
C ASP A 363 8.39 7.89 -22.89
N GLY A 364 7.42 7.37 -22.12
CA GLY A 364 6.95 5.99 -22.15
C GLY A 364 7.60 5.08 -21.13
N HIS A 365 8.31 5.65 -20.15
CA HIS A 365 8.93 4.88 -19.08
C HIS A 365 7.99 4.70 -17.90
N TYR A 366 7.97 3.48 -17.36
CA TYR A 366 7.23 3.16 -16.16
C TYR A 366 8.15 3.20 -14.93
N SER A 367 7.64 3.79 -13.84
CA SER A 367 8.19 3.48 -12.52
C SER A 367 7.94 2.01 -12.18
N ASN A 368 8.62 1.50 -11.14
CA ASN A 368 8.40 0.15 -10.66
C ASN A 368 7.17 0.01 -9.73
N GLN A 369 6.37 1.07 -9.56
CA GLN A 369 5.30 1.12 -8.56
C GLN A 369 4.32 -0.04 -8.70
N GLN A 370 3.85 -0.34 -9.91
CA GLN A 370 2.78 -1.33 -10.11
C GLN A 370 3.28 -2.79 -10.04
N ASP A 371 4.54 -3.03 -10.39
CA ASP A 371 5.17 -4.33 -10.15
C ASP A 371 5.36 -4.55 -8.64
N ALA A 372 5.86 -3.52 -7.93
CA ALA A 372 6.02 -3.57 -6.49
C ALA A 372 4.68 -3.71 -5.75
N PHE A 373 3.65 -2.96 -6.17
CA PHE A 373 2.28 -3.07 -5.65
C PHE A 373 1.80 -4.52 -5.65
N THR A 374 1.94 -5.18 -6.81
CA THR A 374 1.48 -6.56 -6.98
C THR A 374 2.30 -7.53 -6.14
N ALA A 375 3.63 -7.42 -6.15
CA ALA A 375 4.46 -8.35 -5.39
C ALA A 375 4.26 -8.24 -3.89
N ILE A 376 4.15 -7.01 -3.35
CA ILE A 376 3.96 -6.76 -1.92
C ILE A 376 2.60 -7.30 -1.47
N ARG A 377 1.51 -6.95 -2.17
CA ARG A 377 0.17 -7.44 -1.78
C ARG A 377 0.06 -8.97 -1.84
N CYS A 378 0.73 -9.61 -2.81
CA CYS A 378 0.68 -11.07 -2.94
C CYS A 378 1.39 -11.80 -1.82
N VAL A 379 2.35 -11.17 -1.14
CA VAL A 379 3.01 -11.76 0.04
C VAL A 379 2.43 -11.29 1.37
N ASP A 380 1.52 -10.31 1.37
CA ASP A 380 0.90 -9.80 2.58
C ASP A 380 -0.43 -10.47 2.96
N ALA A 381 -1.00 -11.29 2.07
CA ALA A 381 -2.23 -12.01 2.36
C ALA A 381 -2.30 -13.37 1.65
N VAL A 382 -3.15 -14.26 2.17
CA VAL A 382 -3.46 -15.55 1.55
C VAL A 382 -4.65 -15.36 0.60
N PHE A 383 -4.42 -15.53 -0.70
CA PHE A 383 -5.47 -15.45 -1.72
C PHE A 383 -6.11 -16.82 -1.98
N PRO A 384 -7.45 -16.91 -2.13
CA PRO A 384 -8.11 -18.17 -2.43
C PRO A 384 -7.67 -18.78 -3.77
N THR A 385 -7.35 -20.06 -3.78
CA THR A 385 -6.95 -20.77 -5.03
C THR A 385 -8.11 -21.46 -5.73
N ASP A 386 -9.25 -21.62 -5.07
CA ASP A 386 -10.47 -22.26 -5.59
C ASP A 386 -11.20 -21.31 -6.57
N PRO A 387 -11.34 -21.67 -7.85
CA PRO A 387 -12.06 -20.86 -8.85
C PRO A 387 -13.52 -20.55 -8.48
N ALA A 388 -14.20 -21.40 -7.70
CA ALA A 388 -15.59 -21.16 -7.31
C ALA A 388 -15.74 -19.91 -6.43
N VAL A 389 -14.73 -19.60 -5.60
CA VAL A 389 -14.70 -18.39 -4.77
C VAL A 389 -14.67 -17.13 -5.64
N TRP A 390 -13.88 -17.16 -6.72
CA TRP A 390 -13.75 -16.04 -7.65
C TRP A 390 -15.02 -15.84 -8.49
N ALA A 391 -15.66 -16.93 -8.93
CA ALA A 391 -16.94 -16.84 -9.62
C ALA A 391 -18.05 -16.25 -8.73
N ASP A 392 -18.10 -16.61 -7.43
CA ASP A 392 -19.04 -15.98 -6.49
C ASP A 392 -18.69 -14.51 -6.23
N ALA A 393 -17.41 -14.17 -6.10
CA ALA A 393 -16.94 -12.80 -5.94
C ALA A 393 -17.35 -11.92 -7.14
N ASP A 394 -17.17 -12.38 -8.38
CA ASP A 394 -17.61 -11.67 -9.59
C ASP A 394 -19.13 -11.48 -9.60
N ARG A 395 -19.92 -12.52 -9.28
CA ARG A 395 -21.38 -12.44 -9.19
C ARG A 395 -21.81 -11.35 -8.20
N ARG A 396 -21.18 -11.28 -7.03
CA ARG A 396 -21.45 -10.25 -6.01
C ARG A 396 -20.99 -8.86 -6.48
N SER A 397 -19.79 -8.78 -7.06
CA SER A 397 -19.20 -7.53 -7.55
C SER A 397 -20.06 -6.88 -8.63
N ARG A 398 -20.53 -7.63 -9.63
CA ARG A 398 -21.40 -7.12 -10.69
C ARG A 398 -22.70 -6.50 -10.19
N ALA A 399 -23.22 -6.98 -9.06
CA ALA A 399 -24.41 -6.42 -8.42
C ALA A 399 -24.10 -5.17 -7.58
N ALA A 400 -22.97 -5.17 -6.85
CA ALA A 400 -22.60 -4.07 -5.96
C ALA A 400 -21.90 -2.90 -6.68
N VAL A 401 -21.24 -3.17 -7.80
CA VAL A 401 -20.32 -2.27 -8.51
C VAL A 401 -20.62 -2.26 -10.02
N PRO A 402 -21.86 -1.96 -10.43
CA PRO A 402 -22.27 -2.10 -11.83
C PRO A 402 -21.47 -1.23 -12.80
N PHE A 403 -20.85 -0.12 -12.38
CA PHE A 403 -20.05 0.70 -13.30
C PHE A 403 -18.80 -0.03 -13.83
N LEU A 404 -18.21 -0.95 -13.06
CA LEU A 404 -17.08 -1.79 -13.48
C LEU A 404 -17.50 -3.05 -14.24
N ALA A 405 -18.78 -3.40 -14.24
CA ALA A 405 -19.23 -4.64 -14.85
C ALA A 405 -19.25 -4.54 -16.39
N TYR A 406 -18.57 -5.47 -17.06
CA TYR A 406 -18.69 -5.67 -18.51
C TYR A 406 -19.53 -6.91 -18.82
N GLY A 407 -20.53 -6.79 -19.68
CA GLY A 407 -21.37 -7.92 -20.09
C GLY A 407 -22.21 -8.52 -18.94
N GLN A 408 -22.57 -9.80 -19.07
CA GLN A 408 -23.37 -10.53 -18.08
C GLN A 408 -22.49 -11.52 -17.30
N PHE A 409 -22.96 -11.96 -16.12
CA PHE A 409 -22.31 -13.03 -15.35
C PHE A 409 -22.30 -14.33 -16.17
N THR A 410 -21.13 -14.95 -16.30
CA THR A 410 -20.91 -16.14 -17.14
C THR A 410 -20.87 -17.45 -16.36
N GLY A 411 -20.84 -17.39 -15.02
CA GLY A 411 -20.54 -18.54 -14.16
C GLY A 411 -19.06 -18.75 -13.87
N PHE A 412 -18.17 -17.95 -14.46
CA PHE A 412 -16.72 -18.06 -14.32
C PHE A 412 -16.10 -16.68 -14.05
N ALA A 413 -14.93 -16.67 -13.43
CA ALA A 413 -14.10 -15.48 -13.27
C ALA A 413 -12.62 -15.90 -13.20
N PRO A 414 -11.68 -15.09 -13.70
CA PRO A 414 -10.27 -15.36 -13.52
C PRO A 414 -9.87 -15.19 -12.06
N ARG A 415 -8.93 -16.01 -11.61
CA ARG A 415 -8.26 -15.79 -10.33
C ARG A 415 -7.32 -14.59 -10.43
N ASP A 416 -7.21 -13.84 -9.34
CA ASP A 416 -6.18 -12.82 -9.21
C ASP A 416 -4.77 -13.44 -9.27
N VAL A 417 -3.79 -12.67 -9.73
CA VAL A 417 -2.40 -13.14 -9.86
C VAL A 417 -1.79 -13.58 -8.53
N CYS A 418 -2.26 -13.05 -7.39
CA CYS A 418 -1.78 -13.48 -6.09
C CYS A 418 -2.21 -14.91 -5.71
N ALA A 419 -3.29 -15.44 -6.28
CA ALA A 419 -3.68 -16.84 -6.12
C ALA A 419 -2.73 -17.82 -6.84
N MET A 420 -1.83 -17.29 -7.68
CA MET A 420 -0.84 -18.02 -8.48
C MET A 420 0.57 -17.44 -8.28
N TRP A 421 0.80 -16.72 -7.17
CA TRP A 421 2.09 -16.11 -6.87
C TRP A 421 3.16 -17.17 -6.59
N PRO A 422 4.41 -17.00 -7.05
CA PRO A 422 5.41 -18.06 -7.03
C PRO A 422 6.08 -18.26 -5.66
N VAL A 423 5.76 -17.44 -4.66
CA VAL A 423 6.31 -17.50 -3.30
C VAL A 423 5.18 -17.40 -2.27
N PRO A 424 5.33 -18.01 -1.09
CA PRO A 424 4.28 -18.00 -0.07
C PRO A 424 4.13 -16.60 0.57
N PRO A 425 2.94 -16.29 1.11
CA PRO A 425 2.74 -15.08 1.90
C PRO A 425 3.51 -15.14 3.23
N THR A 426 3.93 -13.97 3.70
CA THR A 426 4.75 -13.75 4.91
C THR A 426 3.99 -13.07 6.04
N SER A 427 2.87 -12.42 5.73
CA SER A 427 1.96 -11.85 6.71
C SER A 427 0.67 -12.69 6.79
N VAL A 428 0.15 -12.88 8.00
CA VAL A 428 -1.18 -13.44 8.24
C VAL A 428 -2.03 -12.35 8.88
N VAL A 429 -3.16 -12.07 8.24
CA VAL A 429 -4.23 -11.15 8.64
C VAL A 429 -4.47 -11.20 10.15
N GLY A 430 -4.62 -10.04 10.78
CA GLY A 430 -4.81 -9.94 12.21
C GLY A 430 -5.09 -8.51 12.67
N ALA A 431 -5.80 -8.39 13.79
CA ALA A 431 -6.11 -7.09 14.38
C ALA A 431 -4.83 -6.32 14.74
N ALA A 432 -4.82 -5.03 14.45
CA ALA A 432 -3.73 -4.16 14.85
C ALA A 432 -3.64 -4.06 16.37
N THR A 433 -2.42 -3.93 16.91
CA THR A 433 -2.19 -3.73 18.34
C THR A 433 -1.75 -2.30 18.62
N SER A 434 -2.42 -1.64 19.57
CA SER A 434 -2.11 -0.27 19.98
C SER A 434 -0.68 -0.13 20.53
N PRO A 435 0.09 0.92 20.16
CA PRO A 435 1.40 1.22 20.74
C PRO A 435 1.31 1.92 22.11
N GLY A 436 0.09 2.11 22.63
CA GLY A 436 -0.22 2.79 23.89
C GLY A 436 -1.19 3.96 23.69
N PRO A 437 -1.92 4.35 24.76
CA PRO A 437 -2.99 5.34 24.68
C PRO A 437 -2.46 6.71 24.22
N GLY A 438 -3.23 7.37 23.36
CA GLY A 438 -2.94 8.73 22.89
C GLY A 438 -1.76 8.86 21.92
N LYS A 439 -1.23 7.74 21.40
CA LYS A 439 -0.13 7.75 20.42
C LYS A 439 -0.58 7.68 18.96
N VAL A 440 -1.84 7.35 18.70
CA VAL A 440 -2.37 7.16 17.36
C VAL A 440 -3.59 8.03 17.11
N VAL A 441 -3.64 8.63 15.92
CA VAL A 441 -4.82 9.27 15.35
C VAL A 441 -5.10 8.61 14.00
N VAL A 442 -6.36 8.23 13.78
CA VAL A 442 -6.83 7.78 12.46
C VAL A 442 -7.63 8.91 11.82
N VAL A 443 -7.36 9.20 10.56
CA VAL A 443 -8.12 10.15 9.74
C VAL A 443 -8.87 9.36 8.68
N SER A 444 -10.17 9.58 8.56
CA SER A 444 -11.00 8.83 7.64
C SER A 444 -12.04 9.70 6.94
N THR A 445 -12.11 9.58 5.61
CA THR A 445 -12.99 10.37 4.77
C THR A 445 -14.30 9.61 4.52
N THR A 446 -15.44 10.25 4.78
CA THR A 446 -16.77 9.61 4.71
C THR A 446 -17.17 9.12 3.31
N GLY A 447 -16.57 9.65 2.26
CA GLY A 447 -16.72 9.21 0.88
C GLY A 447 -15.41 8.76 0.24
N ASP A 448 -14.46 8.23 1.02
CA ASP A 448 -13.24 7.64 0.48
C ASP A 448 -13.57 6.41 -0.39
N PRO A 449 -13.19 6.40 -1.68
CA PRO A 449 -13.43 5.26 -2.55
C PRO A 449 -12.46 4.10 -2.32
N ALA A 450 -11.22 4.38 -1.92
CA ALA A 450 -10.14 3.41 -1.89
C ALA A 450 -10.05 2.72 -0.52
N THR A 451 -10.22 3.50 0.56
CA THR A 451 -10.21 3.02 1.94
C THR A 451 -11.48 3.51 2.64
N PRO A 452 -12.61 2.79 2.48
CA PRO A 452 -13.91 3.25 2.95
C PRO A 452 -13.93 3.61 4.44
N TYR A 453 -14.79 4.57 4.79
CA TYR A 453 -14.86 5.17 6.12
C TYR A 453 -14.98 4.16 7.26
N GLU A 454 -15.69 3.06 7.01
CA GLU A 454 -15.87 1.96 7.95
C GLU A 454 -14.54 1.28 8.33
N ALA A 455 -13.57 1.19 7.41
CA ALA A 455 -12.23 0.69 7.70
C ALA A 455 -11.45 1.63 8.62
N GLY A 456 -11.67 2.95 8.51
CA GLY A 456 -11.12 3.94 9.44
C GLY A 456 -11.66 3.81 10.85
N ILE A 457 -12.96 3.56 10.99
CA ILE A 457 -13.57 3.26 12.30
C ILE A 457 -12.96 1.97 12.87
N ALA A 458 -12.93 0.90 12.08
CA ALA A 458 -12.41 -0.39 12.53
C ALA A 458 -10.94 -0.30 12.97
N LEU A 459 -10.09 0.39 12.21
CA LEU A 459 -8.67 0.55 12.58
C LEU A 459 -8.51 1.43 13.82
N ALA A 460 -9.32 2.49 13.97
CA ALA A 460 -9.30 3.33 15.17
C ALA A 460 -9.66 2.54 16.43
N ASP A 461 -10.70 1.70 16.34
CA ASP A 461 -11.14 0.82 17.44
C ASP A 461 -10.05 -0.21 17.80
N GLN A 462 -9.40 -0.83 16.80
CA GLN A 462 -8.31 -1.78 17.01
C GLN A 462 -7.10 -1.14 17.72
N LEU A 463 -6.79 0.12 17.40
CA LEU A 463 -5.62 0.84 17.91
C LEU A 463 -5.90 1.67 19.18
N ASP A 464 -7.14 1.67 19.70
CA ASP A 464 -7.57 2.61 20.77
C ASP A 464 -7.21 4.07 20.41
N ALA A 465 -7.44 4.42 19.15
CA ALA A 465 -7.04 5.68 18.55
C ALA A 465 -8.20 6.68 18.49
N GLN A 466 -7.88 7.97 18.53
CA GLN A 466 -8.88 8.98 18.21
C GLN A 466 -9.13 9.03 16.70
N LEU A 467 -10.39 9.18 16.31
CA LEU A 467 -10.82 9.31 14.91
C LEU A 467 -11.10 10.77 14.55
N ILE A 468 -10.46 11.26 13.50
CA ILE A 468 -10.84 12.48 12.79
C ILE A 468 -11.66 12.06 11.57
N SER A 469 -12.93 12.45 11.54
CA SER A 469 -13.79 12.22 10.38
C SER A 469 -13.68 13.42 9.44
N PHE A 470 -13.44 13.19 8.15
CA PHE A 470 -13.51 14.23 7.12
C PHE A 470 -14.70 14.02 6.19
N THR A 471 -15.49 15.07 5.96
CA THR A 471 -16.70 15.01 5.13
C THR A 471 -16.37 15.40 3.69
N GLY A 472 -15.91 14.41 2.91
CA GLY A 472 -15.52 14.62 1.52
C GLY A 472 -15.72 13.38 0.63
N THR A 473 -15.32 13.49 -0.64
CA THR A 473 -15.26 12.37 -1.60
C THR A 473 -13.91 12.39 -2.29
N GLN A 474 -12.94 11.84 -1.59
CA GLN A 474 -11.55 11.73 -2.01
C GLN A 474 -10.87 10.67 -1.15
N HIS A 475 -9.76 10.14 -1.64
CA HIS A 475 -8.87 9.31 -0.86
C HIS A 475 -7.84 10.19 -0.15
N THR A 476 -7.72 10.01 1.17
CA THR A 476 -6.86 10.80 2.09
C THR A 476 -7.13 12.30 2.11
N VAL A 477 -6.62 13.04 3.09
CA VAL A 477 -6.86 14.48 3.25
C VAL A 477 -5.78 15.25 4.02
N VAL A 478 -4.96 14.59 4.84
CA VAL A 478 -3.94 15.26 5.67
C VAL A 478 -2.93 15.98 4.79
N PHE A 479 -2.71 17.27 5.08
CA PHE A 479 -1.88 18.21 4.33
C PHE A 479 -2.28 18.39 2.86
N ASN A 480 -3.55 18.15 2.55
CA ASN A 480 -4.12 18.33 1.21
C ASN A 480 -5.16 19.47 1.14
N GLY A 481 -5.13 20.40 2.11
CA GLY A 481 -5.83 21.68 2.03
C GLY A 481 -7.04 21.85 2.94
N ASP A 482 -7.33 20.91 3.85
CA ASP A 482 -8.39 21.08 4.86
C ASP A 482 -7.82 21.60 6.19
N ALA A 483 -8.18 22.84 6.53
CA ALA A 483 -7.63 23.49 7.73
C ALA A 483 -8.10 22.85 9.05
N CYS A 484 -9.28 22.22 9.07
CA CYS A 484 -9.80 21.57 10.28
C CYS A 484 -8.99 20.31 10.60
N VAL A 485 -8.77 19.46 9.60
CA VAL A 485 -7.91 18.27 9.71
C VAL A 485 -6.48 18.68 10.02
N ASP A 486 -5.90 19.58 9.24
CA ASP A 486 -4.48 19.94 9.36
C ASP A 486 -4.17 20.59 10.71
N THR A 487 -5.06 21.43 11.24
CA THR A 487 -4.88 22.03 12.57
C THR A 487 -4.81 20.96 13.67
N ALA A 488 -5.72 19.98 13.63
CA ALA A 488 -5.75 18.90 14.61
C ALA A 488 -4.52 17.98 14.49
N VAL A 489 -4.13 17.63 13.26
CA VAL A 489 -2.95 16.80 12.98
C VAL A 489 -1.67 17.50 13.40
N VAL A 490 -1.50 18.79 13.10
CA VAL A 490 -0.32 19.57 13.52
C VAL A 490 -0.23 19.61 15.05
N ALA A 491 -1.34 19.88 15.74
CA ALA A 491 -1.37 19.90 17.21
C ALA A 491 -0.98 18.53 17.80
N PHE A 492 -1.47 17.45 17.21
CA PHE A 492 -1.14 16.10 17.62
C PHE A 492 0.33 15.75 17.37
N LEU A 493 0.83 15.96 16.16
CA LEU A 493 2.22 15.65 15.82
C LEU A 493 3.19 16.47 16.67
N THR A 494 2.97 17.77 16.82
CA THR A 494 3.91 18.66 17.53
C THR A 494 3.83 18.51 19.05
N ASN A 495 2.62 18.49 19.62
CA ASN A 495 2.42 18.60 21.06
C ASN A 495 1.89 17.33 21.72
N SER A 496 1.65 16.26 20.94
CA SER A 496 0.99 15.03 21.39
C SER A 496 -0.41 15.30 21.97
N THR A 497 -1.07 16.37 21.50
CA THR A 497 -2.44 16.71 21.90
C THR A 497 -3.42 15.94 21.01
N PRO A 498 -4.16 14.96 21.55
CA PRO A 498 -5.14 14.22 20.75
C PRO A 498 -6.28 15.15 20.28
N PRO A 499 -6.89 14.88 19.11
CA PRO A 499 -8.08 15.61 18.69
C PRO A 499 -9.24 15.33 19.66
N PRO A 500 -10.24 16.23 19.74
CA PRO A 500 -11.47 15.97 20.49
C PRO A 500 -12.14 14.68 20.01
N SER A 501 -12.74 13.94 20.94
CA SER A 501 -13.50 12.73 20.61
C SER A 501 -14.60 13.05 19.59
N GLY A 502 -14.63 12.31 18.50
CA GLY A 502 -15.59 12.50 17.41
C GLY A 502 -15.40 13.81 16.63
N LEU A 503 -14.16 14.34 16.58
CA LEU A 503 -13.85 15.50 15.74
C LEU A 503 -14.30 15.22 14.30
N ARG A 504 -15.14 16.12 13.80
CA ARG A 504 -15.65 16.07 12.44
C ARG A 504 -15.30 17.34 11.69
N CYS A 505 -14.56 17.12 10.63
CA CYS A 505 -14.39 17.95 9.46
C CYS A 505 -15.18 17.26 8.31
#